data_AF-T0PKC6-F1
#
_entry.id   AF-T0PKC6-F1
#
_cell.length_a   1.000
_cell.length_b   1.000
_cell.length_c   1.000
_cell.angle_alpha   90.00
_cell.angle_beta   90.00
_cell.angle_gamma   90.00
#
_symmetry.space_group_name_H-M   'P 1'
#
loop_
_entity.id
_entity.type
_entity.pdbx_description
1 polymer ?
#
loop_
_entity_poly.entity_id
_entity_poly.type
_entity_poly.pdbx_seq_one_letter_code
_entity_poly.pdbx_strand_id
1 'polypeptide(L)'
;MPPKKKLVRVAMCLKGCGDVGITELGDVCLDCHTQAAILRDRPAPEFLTSTPAVDSLPIALSAKQQWQAFQTLPREAEAPTIVQGEINQFTQDAAATHARQLQLQQYMVASSAGEEVDKAIWRQFQAITDEPST
;
A
#
# COMPACT_ATOMS: atom_id res chain seq x y z
N MET A 1 12.49 -54.57 14.32
CA MET A 1 11.51 -53.95 15.24
C MET A 1 11.34 -52.49 14.84
N PRO A 2 10.17 -52.02 14.39
CA PRO A 2 10.00 -50.62 14.05
C PRO A 2 9.87 -49.78 15.33
N PRO A 3 10.38 -48.54 15.35
CA PRO A 3 10.28 -47.67 16.52
C PRO A 3 8.81 -47.29 16.75
N LYS A 4 8.33 -47.53 17.97
CA LYS A 4 6.99 -47.13 18.42
C LYS A 4 6.91 -45.60 18.33
N LYS A 5 6.15 -45.08 17.36
CA LYS A 5 5.85 -43.64 17.26
C LYS A 5 5.16 -43.22 18.56
N LYS A 6 5.83 -42.37 19.36
CA LYS A 6 5.18 -41.72 20.51
C LYS A 6 4.05 -40.87 19.92
N LEU A 7 2.81 -41.27 20.19
CA LEU A 7 1.63 -40.44 19.94
C LEU A 7 1.73 -39.24 20.89
N VAL A 8 2.30 -38.14 20.39
CA VAL A 8 2.21 -36.84 21.06
C VAL A 8 0.76 -36.42 20.90
N ARG A 9 -0.02 -36.47 21.99
CA ARG A 9 -1.36 -35.90 22.01
C ARG A 9 -1.19 -34.39 21.91
N VAL A 10 -1.42 -33.86 20.73
CA VAL A 10 -1.46 -32.42 20.50
C VAL A 10 -2.77 -31.92 21.07
N ALA A 11 -2.71 -31.06 22.09
CA ALA A 11 -3.89 -30.40 22.62
C ALA A 11 -4.34 -29.33 21.62
N MET A 12 -5.61 -29.34 21.24
CA MET A 12 -6.18 -28.31 20.37
C MET A 12 -6.49 -27.07 21.20
N CYS A 13 -6.44 -25.90 20.55
CA CYS A 13 -6.78 -24.62 21.16
C CYS A 13 -8.16 -24.69 21.82
N LEU A 14 -8.25 -24.30 23.10
CA LEU A 14 -9.50 -24.31 23.86
C LEU A 14 -10.59 -23.38 23.29
N LYS A 15 -10.21 -22.38 22.46
CA LYS A 15 -11.19 -21.55 21.74
C LYS A 15 -11.81 -22.22 20.52
N GLY A 16 -11.31 -23.41 20.13
CA GLY A 16 -11.87 -24.18 19.02
C GLY A 16 -11.57 -23.60 17.62
N CYS A 17 -10.53 -22.78 17.47
CA CYS A 17 -10.15 -22.21 16.17
C CYS A 17 -9.51 -23.22 15.20
N GLY A 18 -9.19 -24.44 15.68
CA GLY A 18 -8.55 -25.48 14.88
C GLY A 18 -7.02 -25.50 14.98
N ASP A 19 -6.42 -24.55 15.69
CA ASP A 19 -4.97 -24.52 15.92
C ASP A 19 -4.56 -25.32 17.16
N VAL A 20 -3.25 -25.52 17.31
CA VAL A 20 -2.63 -26.18 18.47
C VAL A 20 -2.61 -25.23 19.67
N GLY A 21 -3.13 -25.71 20.81
CA GLY A 21 -3.07 -25.02 22.08
C GLY A 21 -1.66 -25.07 22.67
N ILE A 22 -1.21 -23.95 23.25
CA ILE A 22 0.09 -23.84 23.89
C ILE A 22 -0.14 -23.80 25.41
N THR A 23 0.46 -24.73 26.14
CA THR A 23 0.25 -24.86 27.60
C THR A 23 0.70 -23.62 28.38
N GLU A 24 1.75 -22.95 27.91
CA GLU A 24 2.23 -21.68 28.47
C GLU A 24 1.22 -20.54 28.33
N LEU A 25 0.31 -20.64 27.36
CA LEU A 25 -0.78 -19.68 27.09
C LEU A 25 -2.14 -20.19 27.62
N GLY A 26 -2.13 -21.20 28.50
CA GLY A 26 -3.35 -21.80 29.05
C GLY A 26 -4.11 -22.66 28.04
N ASP A 27 -3.38 -23.41 27.20
CA ASP A 27 -3.92 -24.27 26.13
C ASP A 27 -4.72 -23.51 25.05
N VAL A 28 -4.41 -22.22 24.87
CA VAL A 28 -4.91 -21.36 23.80
C VAL A 28 -3.81 -21.20 22.73
N CYS A 29 -4.17 -21.12 21.46
CA CYS A 29 -3.20 -20.85 20.40
C CYS A 29 -2.71 -19.40 20.46
N LEU A 30 -1.57 -19.14 19.82
CA LEU A 30 -0.95 -17.82 19.79
C LEU A 30 -1.91 -16.75 19.24
N ASP A 31 -2.64 -17.04 18.15
CA ASP A 31 -3.55 -16.08 17.51
C ASP A 31 -4.75 -15.72 18.41
N CYS A 32 -5.31 -16.72 19.07
CA CYS A 32 -6.41 -16.52 20.01
C CYS A 32 -5.96 -15.77 21.26
N HIS A 33 -4.70 -15.93 21.67
CA HIS A 33 -4.11 -15.24 22.80
C HIS A 33 -3.80 -13.77 22.44
N THR A 34 -3.16 -13.51 21.30
CA THR A 34 -2.83 -12.16 20.81
C THR A 34 -4.08 -11.35 20.53
N GLN A 35 -5.11 -11.93 19.91
CA GLN A 35 -6.39 -11.26 19.70
C GLN A 35 -7.03 -10.80 21.02
N ALA A 36 -6.95 -11.63 22.07
CA ALA A 36 -7.46 -11.26 23.38
C ALA A 36 -6.63 -10.14 24.03
N ALA A 37 -5.31 -10.13 23.85
CA ALA A 37 -4.45 -9.06 24.34
C ALA A 37 -4.72 -7.73 23.62
N ILE A 38 -4.83 -7.75 22.29
CA ILE A 38 -5.15 -6.57 21.47
C ILE A 38 -6.51 -5.97 21.87
N LEU A 39 -7.51 -6.80 22.17
CA LEU A 39 -8.82 -6.32 22.60
C LEU A 39 -8.83 -5.78 24.04
N ARG A 40 -7.89 -6.17 24.90
CA ARG A 40 -7.74 -5.60 26.26
C ARG A 40 -7.07 -4.23 26.25
N ASP A 41 -6.07 -4.05 25.38
CA ASP A 41 -5.30 -2.80 25.29
C ASP A 41 -5.97 -1.76 24.39
N ARG A 42 -7.08 -2.11 23.74
CA ARG A 42 -7.88 -1.14 23.00
C ARG A 42 -8.63 -0.29 24.03
N PRO A 43 -8.40 1.04 24.11
CA PRO A 43 -9.25 1.90 24.91
C PRO A 43 -10.69 1.65 24.47
N ALA A 44 -11.60 1.54 25.44
CA ALA A 44 -13.02 1.41 25.16
C ALA A 44 -13.36 2.46 24.09
N PRO A 45 -13.99 2.07 22.97
CA PRO A 45 -14.44 3.07 22.01
C PRO A 45 -15.24 4.08 22.82
N GLU A 46 -14.87 5.36 22.74
CA GLU A 46 -15.62 6.42 23.38
C GLU A 46 -17.09 6.16 23.02
N PHE A 47 -17.92 5.99 24.05
CA PHE A 47 -19.34 5.89 23.85
C PHE A 47 -19.74 7.22 23.20
N LEU A 48 -19.86 7.22 21.88
CA LEU A 48 -20.67 8.21 21.19
C LEU A 48 -22.01 8.07 21.85
N THR A 49 -22.38 9.07 22.65
CA THR A 49 -23.68 9.17 23.28
C THR A 49 -24.70 8.99 22.18
N SER A 50 -25.23 7.78 22.05
CA SER A 50 -26.24 7.49 21.04
C SER A 50 -27.46 8.27 21.50
N THR A 51 -27.66 9.44 20.91
CA THR A 51 -28.93 10.13 21.00
C THR A 51 -29.99 9.15 20.51
N PRO A 52 -31.03 8.81 21.30
CA PRO A 52 -32.17 8.13 20.77
C PRO A 52 -32.99 9.16 20.00
N ALA A 53 -32.63 9.35 18.74
CA ALA A 53 -33.51 9.92 17.74
C ALA A 53 -33.53 8.96 16.55
N VAL A 54 -34.05 7.75 16.78
CA VAL A 54 -34.59 6.93 15.69
C VAL A 54 -35.99 7.47 15.40
N ASP A 55 -36.04 8.70 14.90
CA ASP A 55 -37.19 9.17 14.16
C ASP A 55 -36.77 9.29 12.70
N SER A 56 -37.49 8.54 11.86
CA SER A 56 -37.37 8.41 10.41
C SER A 56 -36.11 7.70 9.88
N LEU A 57 -36.29 6.41 9.58
CA LEU A 57 -35.58 5.77 8.46
C LEU A 57 -35.63 6.73 7.26
N PRO A 58 -34.49 7.17 6.70
CA PRO A 58 -34.54 7.88 5.45
C PRO A 58 -35.04 6.89 4.41
N ILE A 59 -36.09 7.30 3.69
CA ILE A 59 -36.51 6.75 2.40
C ILE A 59 -35.23 6.30 1.68
N ALA A 60 -35.09 5.00 1.42
CA ALA A 60 -33.91 4.45 0.77
C ALA A 60 -33.62 5.32 -0.45
N LEU A 61 -32.53 6.09 -0.40
CA LEU A 61 -32.18 7.05 -1.44
C LEU A 61 -32.19 6.29 -2.76
N SER A 62 -32.82 6.87 -3.78
CA SER A 62 -32.79 6.27 -5.13
C SER A 62 -31.34 6.04 -5.55
N ALA A 63 -31.08 5.02 -6.38
CA ALA A 63 -29.72 4.73 -6.85
C ALA A 63 -29.01 5.97 -7.42
N LYS A 64 -29.77 6.87 -8.06
CA LYS A 64 -29.28 8.16 -8.56
C LYS A 64 -28.78 9.08 -7.45
N GLN A 65 -29.50 9.19 -6.33
CA GLN A 65 -29.10 10.01 -5.19
C GLN A 65 -27.91 9.40 -4.44
N GLN A 66 -27.85 8.07 -4.34
CA GLN A 66 -26.68 7.39 -3.77
C GLN A 66 -25.42 7.63 -4.59
N TRP A 67 -25.54 7.58 -5.92
CA TRP A 67 -24.44 7.90 -6.84
C TRP A 67 -23.99 9.35 -6.72
N GLN A 68 -24.94 10.30 -6.63
CA GLN A 68 -24.61 11.71 -6.41
C GLN A 68 -23.88 11.94 -5.08
N ALA A 69 -24.33 11.29 -4.00
CA ALA A 69 -23.66 11.38 -2.71
C ALA A 69 -22.23 10.80 -2.76
N PHE A 70 -22.03 9.70 -3.47
CA PHE A 70 -20.70 9.11 -3.69
C PHE A 70 -19.77 10.07 -4.44
N GLN A 71 -20.25 10.74 -5.49
CA GLN A 71 -19.47 11.72 -6.25
C GLN A 71 -19.05 12.95 -5.44
N THR A 72 -19.79 13.28 -4.38
CA THR A 72 -19.45 14.41 -3.49
C THR A 72 -18.42 14.08 -2.41
N LEU A 73 -18.04 12.80 -2.27
CA LEU A 73 -16.98 12.42 -1.33
C LEU A 73 -15.65 13.05 -1.76
N PRO A 74 -14.86 13.63 -0.84
CA PRO A 74 -13.62 14.33 -1.18
C PRO A 74 -12.67 13.51 -2.06
N ARG A 75 -12.50 12.22 -1.72
CA ARG A 75 -11.69 11.27 -2.50
C ARG A 75 -12.11 11.19 -3.97
N GLU A 76 -13.41 11.11 -4.23
CA GLU A 76 -13.95 10.92 -5.58
C GLU A 76 -14.04 12.24 -6.34
N ALA A 77 -14.30 13.36 -5.63
CA ALA A 77 -14.32 14.70 -6.20
C ALA A 77 -12.92 15.16 -6.64
N GLU A 78 -11.88 14.81 -5.88
CA GLU A 78 -10.49 15.17 -6.16
C GLU A 78 -9.78 14.19 -7.10
N ALA A 79 -10.31 12.98 -7.28
CA ALA A 79 -9.71 11.94 -8.12
C ALA A 79 -9.35 12.41 -9.54
N PRO A 80 -10.20 13.17 -10.27
CA PRO A 80 -9.83 13.65 -11.60
C PRO A 80 -8.63 14.60 -11.58
N THR A 81 -8.52 15.44 -10.55
CA THR A 81 -7.41 16.39 -10.41
C THR A 81 -6.11 15.68 -10.06
N ILE A 82 -6.17 14.69 -9.16
CA ILE A 82 -5.00 13.87 -8.78
C ILE A 82 -4.49 13.10 -10.00
N VAL A 83 -5.37 12.40 -10.71
CA VAL A 83 -5.01 11.63 -11.91
C VAL A 83 -4.44 12.55 -13.00
N GLN A 84 -5.03 13.73 -13.20
CA GLN A 84 -4.47 14.68 -14.16
C GLN A 84 -3.09 15.20 -13.75
N GLY A 85 -2.86 15.40 -12.45
CA GLY A 85 -1.55 15.74 -11.90
C GLY A 85 -0.50 14.66 -12.19
N GLU A 86 -0.84 13.40 -11.97
CA GLU A 86 0.03 12.25 -12.26
C GLU A 86 0.35 12.14 -13.76
N ILE A 87 -0.65 12.32 -14.63
CA ILE A 87 -0.45 12.32 -16.09
C ILE A 87 0.49 13.45 -16.51
N ASN A 88 0.31 14.65 -15.96
CA ASN A 88 1.16 15.80 -16.28
C ASN A 88 2.61 15.54 -15.85
N GLN A 89 2.81 14.99 -14.64
CA GLN A 89 4.13 14.66 -14.12
C GLN A 89 4.81 13.61 -15.01
N PHE A 90 4.11 12.52 -15.32
CA PHE A 90 4.63 11.47 -16.20
C PHE A 90 5.03 12.03 -17.58
N THR A 91 4.21 12.92 -18.15
CA THR A 91 4.48 13.54 -19.45
C THR A 91 5.74 14.40 -19.42
N GLN A 92 5.94 15.16 -18.32
CA GLN A 92 7.14 15.96 -18.12
C GLN A 92 8.39 15.08 -17.99
N ASP A 93 8.32 14.01 -17.20
CA ASP A 93 9.44 13.10 -16.98
C ASP A 93 9.84 12.35 -18.25
N ALA A 94 8.84 11.93 -19.04
CA ALA A 94 9.06 11.31 -20.34
C ALA A 94 9.74 12.27 -21.32
N ALA A 95 9.27 13.53 -21.39
CA ALA A 95 9.87 14.55 -22.24
C ALA A 95 11.31 14.89 -21.84
N ALA A 96 11.58 15.03 -20.53
CA ALA A 96 12.92 15.28 -20.00
C ALA A 96 13.86 14.11 -20.31
N THR A 97 13.39 12.87 -20.17
CA THR A 97 14.17 11.67 -20.51
C THR A 97 14.47 11.59 -21.99
N HIS A 98 13.49 11.86 -22.85
CA HIS A 98 13.70 11.89 -24.30
C HIS A 98 14.69 12.99 -24.72
N ALA A 99 14.58 14.19 -24.15
CA ALA A 99 15.52 15.28 -24.43
C ALA A 99 16.96 14.91 -24.05
N ARG A 100 17.16 14.26 -22.88
CA ARG A 100 18.47 13.77 -22.45
C ARG A 100 19.03 12.70 -23.39
N GLN A 101 18.20 11.74 -23.82
CA GLN A 101 18.62 10.73 -24.79
C GLN A 101 19.04 11.34 -26.12
N LEU A 102 18.32 12.36 -26.60
CA LEU A 102 18.65 13.05 -27.84
C LEU A 102 19.99 13.81 -27.70
N GLN A 103 20.23 14.49 -26.58
CA GLN A 103 21.52 15.13 -26.28
C GLN A 103 22.66 14.11 -26.25
N LEU A 104 22.45 12.95 -25.65
CA LEU A 104 23.43 11.86 -25.64
C LEU A 104 23.74 11.37 -27.06
N GLN A 105 22.71 11.18 -27.89
CA GLN A 105 22.89 10.79 -29.29
C GLN A 105 23.68 11.83 -30.09
N GLN A 106 23.35 13.12 -29.95
CA GLN A 106 24.09 14.20 -30.59
C GLN A 106 25.56 14.21 -30.16
N TYR A 107 25.82 14.01 -28.88
CA TYR A 107 27.17 13.90 -28.33
C TYR A 107 27.94 12.71 -28.91
N MET A 108 27.33 11.53 -29.00
CA MET A 108 27.96 10.35 -29.60
C MET A 108 28.32 10.58 -31.08
N VAL A 109 27.44 11.26 -31.82
CA VAL A 109 27.71 11.63 -33.22
C VAL A 109 28.88 12.62 -33.31
N ALA A 110 28.89 13.69 -32.51
CA ALA A 110 29.98 14.67 -32.49
C ALA A 110 31.34 14.04 -32.13
N SER A 111 31.36 13.18 -31.11
CA SER A 111 32.56 12.44 -30.72
C SER A 111 33.04 11.50 -31.84
N SER A 112 32.13 10.83 -32.55
CA SER A 112 32.48 9.96 -33.68
C SER A 112 33.01 10.72 -34.90
N ALA A 113 32.64 12.00 -35.04
CA ALA A 113 33.14 12.90 -36.08
C ALA A 113 34.53 13.48 -35.77
N GLY A 114 35.11 13.17 -34.60
CA GLY A 114 36.42 13.66 -34.17
C GLY A 114 36.39 15.05 -33.55
N GLU A 115 35.20 15.58 -33.22
CA GLU A 115 35.07 16.82 -32.48
C GLU A 115 35.44 16.61 -31.01
N GLU A 116 36.17 17.56 -30.42
CA GLU A 116 36.60 17.46 -29.02
C GLU A 116 35.42 17.80 -28.10
N VAL A 117 34.88 16.79 -27.43
CA VAL A 117 33.70 16.94 -26.58
C VAL A 117 34.08 16.93 -25.10
N ASP A 118 33.57 17.90 -24.34
CA ASP A 118 33.90 18.09 -22.92
C ASP A 118 33.51 16.87 -22.08
N LYS A 119 34.50 16.32 -21.37
CA LYS A 119 34.36 15.13 -20.52
C LYS A 119 33.62 15.43 -19.20
N ALA A 120 33.58 16.68 -18.76
CA ALA A 120 32.85 17.07 -17.55
C ALA A 120 31.33 16.96 -17.76
N ILE A 121 30.87 17.37 -18.95
CA ILE A 121 29.47 17.25 -19.38
C ILE A 121 29.07 15.77 -19.44
N TRP A 122 29.94 14.89 -19.95
CA TRP A 122 29.69 13.44 -20.02
C TRP A 122 29.44 12.78 -18.66
N ARG A 123 30.22 13.14 -17.64
CA ARG A 123 30.08 12.56 -16.29
C ARG A 123 28.76 12.92 -15.62
N GLN A 124 28.19 14.08 -15.93
CA GLN A 124 26.89 14.50 -15.38
C GLN A 124 25.74 13.62 -15.90
N PHE A 125 25.83 13.12 -17.13
CA PHE A 125 24.82 12.21 -17.68
C PHE A 125 24.96 10.77 -17.14
N GLN A 126 26.17 10.32 -16.81
CA GLN A 126 26.40 8.98 -16.26
C GLN A 126 25.89 8.84 -14.82
N ALA A 127 26.14 9.84 -13.96
CA ALA A 127 25.82 9.80 -12.54
C ALA A 127 24.32 9.67 -12.21
N ILE A 128 23.43 10.01 -13.14
CA ILE A 128 21.96 9.96 -12.94
C ILE A 128 21.41 8.56 -13.25
N THR A 129 22.15 7.73 -13.98
CA THR A 129 21.74 6.36 -14.35
C THR A 129 21.91 5.35 -13.22
N ASP A 130 22.69 5.69 -12.19
CA ASP A 130 23.08 4.80 -11.09
C ASP A 130 22.36 5.10 -9.77
N GLU A 131 21.42 6.05 -9.72
CA GLU A 131 20.58 6.25 -8.52
C GLU A 131 19.36 5.33 -8.56
N PRO A 132 19.29 4.29 -7.70
CA PRO A 132 18.05 3.58 -7.47
C PRO A 132 17.12 4.51 -6.68
N SER A 133 15.92 4.70 -7.20
CA SER A 133 14.81 5.34 -6.51
C SER A 133 14.58 4.64 -5.15
N THR A 134 14.92 5.31 -4.05
CA THR A 134 14.48 4.97 -2.69
C THR A 134 13.38 5.90 -2.23
#